data_AF-A0A512RPS1-F1
#
_entry.id   AF-A0A512RPS1-F1
#
_cell.length_a   1.000
_cell.length_b   1.000
_cell.length_c   1.000
_cell.angle_alpha   90.00
_cell.angle_beta   90.00
_cell.angle_gamma   90.00
#
_symmetry.space_group_name_H-M   'P 1'
#
loop_
_entity.id
_entity.type
_entity.pdbx_description
1 polymer ?
#
loop_
_entity_poly.entity_id
_entity_poly.type
_entity_poly.pdbx_seq_one_letter_code
_entity_poly.pdbx_strand_id
1 'polypeptide(L)'
;MKRILCICCLLAALIPCRAQGIFSQKKTQTKYLLQQIAKLQIYLGYAKQGYKIVNKGLSTISQIKNGDFDLHKAFFTGLETVSPSIKGYSNTIATLACIPVIQQQDRSIKKLLSTNNTFISEEKELIRRQLQNMQQQLLDDMTLLSDVLTDHTLQMSDAQRLERIDKIYLSVSQKKQWITTRNTQCQLLSQQRMKSRNEHRALETLYSLQ
;
A
#
# COMPACT_ATOMS: atom_id res chain seq x y z
N MET A 1 43.57 76.40 -82.23
CA MET A 1 42.66 75.50 -81.50
C MET A 1 43.11 74.02 -81.48
N LYS A 2 43.76 73.50 -82.53
CA LYS A 2 44.25 72.10 -82.58
C LYS A 2 45.37 71.76 -81.56
N ARG A 3 46.24 72.73 -81.21
CA ARG A 3 47.35 72.54 -80.25
C ARG A 3 46.90 72.43 -78.78
N ILE A 4 45.78 73.06 -78.42
CA ILE A 4 45.24 72.99 -77.05
C ILE A 4 44.58 71.62 -76.80
N LEU A 5 43.95 71.04 -77.83
CA LEU A 5 43.39 69.69 -77.77
C LEU A 5 44.47 68.62 -77.57
N CYS A 6 45.64 68.78 -78.20
CA CYS A 6 46.77 67.87 -78.02
C CYS A 6 47.40 67.94 -76.62
N ILE A 7 47.41 69.12 -75.99
CA ILE A 7 47.96 69.31 -74.64
C ILE A 7 47.01 68.71 -73.58
N CYS A 8 45.69 68.84 -73.75
CA CYS A 8 44.72 68.18 -72.88
C CYS A 8 44.75 66.64 -72.97
N CYS A 9 44.98 66.08 -74.17
CA CYS A 9 45.15 64.63 -74.33
C CYS A 9 46.46 64.13 -73.71
N LEU A 10 47.53 64.94 -73.70
CA LEU A 10 48.80 64.55 -73.08
C LEU A 10 48.74 64.59 -71.53
N LEU A 11 47.97 65.52 -70.95
CA LEU A 11 47.77 65.60 -69.50
C LEU A 11 46.89 64.49 -68.94
N ALA A 12 45.92 63.97 -69.71
CA ALA A 12 45.09 62.84 -69.29
C ALA A 12 45.87 61.50 -69.25
N ALA A 13 46.99 61.40 -69.97
CA ALA A 13 47.85 60.21 -70.02
C ALA A 13 48.84 60.11 -68.84
N LEU A 14 48.93 61.13 -67.98
CA LEU A 14 49.84 61.16 -66.82
C LEU A 14 49.18 60.77 -65.49
N ILE A 15 47.90 60.41 -65.49
CA ILE A 15 47.23 59.90 -64.30
C ILE A 15 47.59 58.41 -64.16
N PRO A 16 48.37 57.98 -63.16
CA PRO A 16 48.65 56.57 -62.96
C PRO A 16 47.35 55.85 -62.57
N CYS A 17 46.76 55.13 -63.52
CA CYS A 17 45.71 54.17 -63.24
C CYS A 17 46.32 53.06 -62.38
N ARG A 18 46.22 53.19 -61.05
CA ARG A 18 46.63 52.14 -60.12
C ARG A 18 45.61 51.00 -60.17
N ALA A 19 45.77 50.11 -61.14
CA ALA A 19 45.07 48.82 -61.20
C ALA A 19 45.56 47.81 -60.12
N GLN A 20 46.11 48.27 -59.00
CA GLN A 20 46.64 47.43 -57.91
C GLN A 20 45.57 47.04 -56.86
N GLY A 21 44.31 47.48 -57.03
CA GLY A 21 43.23 47.20 -56.09
C GLY A 21 42.60 45.80 -56.20
N ILE A 22 42.71 45.12 -57.36
CA ILE A 22 41.94 43.88 -57.62
C ILE A 22 42.54 42.67 -56.88
N PHE A 23 43.87 42.59 -56.75
CA PHE A 23 44.54 41.47 -56.07
C PHE A 23 44.54 41.58 -54.54
N SER A 24 44.56 42.81 -54.01
CA SER A 24 44.52 43.11 -52.57
C SER A 24 43.10 43.00 -52.00
N GLN A 25 42.08 43.33 -52.79
CA GLN A 25 40.66 43.18 -52.41
C GLN A 25 40.27 41.70 -52.21
N LYS A 26 40.79 40.79 -53.06
CA LYS A 26 40.61 39.34 -52.87
C LYS A 26 41.23 38.84 -51.55
N LYS A 27 42.48 39.21 -51.24
CA LYS A 27 43.13 38.82 -49.97
C LYS A 27 42.36 39.31 -48.73
N THR A 28 41.86 40.54 -48.76
CA THR A 28 41.08 41.12 -47.66
C THR A 28 39.74 40.40 -47.48
N GLN A 29 39.06 40.07 -48.58
CA GLN A 29 37.84 39.25 -48.53
C GLN A 29 38.11 37.85 -47.96
N THR A 30 39.19 37.19 -48.36
CA THR A 30 39.56 35.86 -47.84
C THR A 30 39.81 35.91 -46.32
N LYS A 31 40.51 36.95 -45.83
CA LYS A 31 40.74 37.16 -44.39
C LYS A 31 39.43 37.34 -43.62
N TYR A 32 38.48 38.10 -44.18
CA TYR A 32 37.17 38.34 -43.55
C TYR A 32 36.33 37.06 -43.48
N LEU A 33 36.32 36.27 -44.56
CA LEU A 33 35.66 34.95 -44.61
C LEU A 33 36.26 33.97 -43.59
N LEU A 34 37.59 33.91 -43.46
CA LEU A 34 38.26 33.11 -42.43
C LEU A 34 37.85 33.53 -41.00
N GLN A 35 37.80 34.84 -40.74
CA GLN A 35 37.33 35.36 -39.46
C GLN A 35 35.85 35.02 -39.19
N GLN A 36 34.99 35.02 -40.22
CA GLN A 36 33.60 34.59 -40.09
C GLN A 36 33.48 33.10 -39.78
N ILE A 37 34.25 32.24 -40.46
CA ILE A 37 34.30 30.80 -40.19
C ILE A 37 34.73 30.56 -38.74
N ALA A 38 35.77 31.26 -38.26
CA ALA A 38 36.22 31.16 -36.87
C ALA A 38 35.12 31.58 -35.87
N LYS A 39 34.40 32.68 -36.13
CA LYS A 39 33.26 33.11 -35.30
C LYS A 39 32.13 32.08 -35.30
N LEU A 40 31.79 31.51 -36.46
CA LEU A 40 30.78 30.46 -36.59
C LEU A 40 31.18 29.18 -35.85
N GLN A 41 32.46 28.81 -35.84
CA GLN A 41 32.96 27.68 -35.04
C GLN A 41 32.77 27.91 -33.54
N ILE A 42 33.01 29.13 -33.05
CA ILE A 42 32.76 29.51 -31.66
C ILE A 42 31.27 29.40 -31.33
N TYR A 43 30.38 29.96 -32.17
CA TYR A 43 28.93 29.84 -31.99
C TYR A 43 28.43 28.40 -32.03
N LEU A 44 29.01 27.57 -32.90
CA LEU A 44 28.72 26.13 -32.95
C LEU A 44 29.14 25.43 -31.65
N GLY A 45 30.26 25.85 -31.05
CA GLY A 45 30.68 25.43 -29.71
C GLY A 45 29.64 25.77 -28.63
N TYR A 46 29.18 27.03 -28.59
CA TYR A 46 28.15 27.46 -27.64
C TYR A 46 26.81 26.74 -27.86
N ALA A 47 26.38 26.56 -29.11
CA ALA A 47 25.17 25.81 -29.43
C ALA A 47 25.27 24.36 -28.96
N LYS A 48 26.38 23.67 -29.24
CA LYS A 48 26.64 22.31 -28.74
C LYS A 48 26.61 22.24 -27.21
N GLN A 49 27.16 23.25 -26.54
CA GLN A 49 27.15 23.30 -25.08
C GLN A 49 25.75 23.57 -24.52
N GLY A 50 24.98 24.48 -25.14
CA GLY A 50 23.58 24.70 -24.82
C GLY A 50 22.74 23.43 -24.98
N TYR A 51 22.88 22.72 -26.10
CA TYR A 51 22.21 21.42 -26.31
C TYR A 51 22.60 20.38 -25.26
N LYS A 52 23.88 20.29 -24.87
CA LYS A 52 24.33 19.40 -23.79
C LYS A 52 23.69 19.75 -22.45
N ILE A 53 23.59 21.04 -22.11
CA ILE A 53 22.96 21.50 -20.86
C ILE A 53 21.47 21.17 -20.87
N VAL A 54 20.75 21.45 -21.96
CA VAL A 54 19.32 21.15 -22.08
C VAL A 54 19.08 19.64 -21.98
N ASN A 55 19.83 18.80 -22.71
CA ASN A 55 19.69 17.35 -22.62
C ASN A 55 19.97 16.82 -21.22
N LYS A 56 21.03 17.31 -20.55
CA LYS A 56 21.35 16.91 -19.18
C LYS A 56 20.25 17.35 -18.20
N GLY A 57 19.74 18.57 -18.36
CA GLY A 57 18.63 19.11 -17.56
C GLY A 57 17.35 18.29 -17.73
N LEU A 58 16.93 18.02 -18.96
CA LEU A 58 15.76 17.19 -19.27
C LEU A 58 15.90 15.76 -18.73
N SER A 59 17.08 15.15 -18.88
CA SER A 59 17.36 13.83 -18.31
C SER A 59 17.28 13.83 -16.78
N THR A 60 17.82 14.87 -16.12
CA THR A 60 17.75 15.02 -14.67
C THR A 60 16.31 15.18 -14.18
N ILE A 61 15.53 16.06 -14.82
CA ILE A 61 14.11 16.25 -14.51
C ILE A 61 13.34 14.93 -14.70
N SER A 62 13.61 14.19 -15.78
CA SER A 62 12.98 12.89 -16.01
C SER A 62 13.32 11.89 -14.91
N GLN A 63 14.56 11.85 -14.43
CA GLN A 63 14.98 10.95 -13.35
C GLN A 63 14.31 11.30 -12.02
N ILE A 64 14.27 12.59 -11.66
CA ILE A 64 13.60 13.08 -10.44
C ILE A 64 12.11 12.73 -10.50
N LYS A 65 11.45 13.07 -11.62
CA LYS A 65 10.04 12.76 -11.84
C LYS A 65 9.77 11.27 -11.67
N ASN A 66 10.55 10.41 -12.33
CA ASN A 66 10.34 8.97 -12.27
C ASN A 66 10.59 8.42 -10.86
N GLY A 67 11.62 8.91 -10.15
CA GLY A 67 11.89 8.53 -8.76
C GLY A 67 10.76 8.90 -7.81
N ASP A 68 10.12 10.07 -8.01
CA ASP A 68 8.95 10.49 -7.24
C ASP A 68 7.74 9.57 -7.48
N PHE A 69 7.46 9.23 -8.75
CA PHE A 69 6.43 8.25 -9.09
C PHE A 69 6.71 6.86 -8.50
N ASP A 70 7.97 6.42 -8.54
CA ASP A 70 8.38 5.12 -7.99
C ASP A 70 8.22 5.09 -6.47
N LEU A 71 8.50 6.20 -5.77
CA LEU A 71 8.27 6.33 -4.33
C LEU A 71 6.77 6.22 -3.99
N HIS A 72 5.92 6.95 -4.71
CA HIS A 72 4.47 6.86 -4.53
C HIS A 72 3.94 5.46 -4.82
N LYS A 73 4.41 4.84 -5.90
CA LYS A 73 4.07 3.46 -6.23
C LYS A 73 4.46 2.51 -5.11
N ALA A 74 5.71 2.59 -4.61
CA ALA A 74 6.19 1.78 -3.50
C ALA A 74 5.35 1.99 -2.23
N PHE A 75 4.98 3.24 -1.93
CA PHE A 75 4.10 3.56 -0.81
C PHE A 75 2.73 2.87 -0.92
N PHE A 76 2.03 3.04 -2.05
CA PHE A 76 0.71 2.42 -2.24
C PHE A 76 0.78 0.90 -2.31
N THR A 77 1.80 0.33 -2.96
CA THR A 77 2.03 -1.13 -2.94
C THR A 77 2.30 -1.64 -1.53
N GLY A 78 3.02 -0.88 -0.70
CA GLY A 78 3.24 -1.20 0.71
C GLY A 78 1.97 -1.18 1.56
N LEU A 79 0.99 -0.33 1.25
CA LEU A 79 -0.31 -0.32 1.93
C LEU A 79 -1.17 -1.56 1.59
N GLU A 80 -0.98 -2.13 0.40
CA GLU A 80 -1.73 -3.30 -0.06
C GLU A 80 -1.06 -4.63 0.30
N THR A 81 0.28 -4.65 0.44
CA THR A 81 1.05 -5.88 0.68
C THR A 81 1.22 -6.12 2.18
N VAL A 82 0.91 -7.32 2.67
CA VAL A 82 1.03 -7.68 4.09
C VAL A 82 2.46 -8.14 4.39
N SER A 83 3.12 -7.45 5.33
CA SER A 83 4.44 -7.85 5.82
C SER A 83 4.41 -9.24 6.50
N PRO A 84 5.39 -10.14 6.26
CA PRO A 84 5.49 -11.44 6.93
C PRO A 84 5.48 -11.35 8.47
N SER A 85 6.00 -10.25 9.03
CA SER A 85 6.02 -10.00 10.47
C SER A 85 4.62 -9.88 11.08
N ILE A 86 3.61 -9.47 10.29
CA ILE A 86 2.20 -9.37 10.74
C ILE A 86 1.58 -10.76 10.89
N LYS A 87 1.94 -11.70 10.01
CA LYS A 87 1.48 -13.11 10.10
C LYS A 87 2.05 -13.80 11.35
N GLY A 88 3.29 -13.46 11.73
CA GLY A 88 3.95 -13.94 12.95
C GLY A 88 3.66 -13.13 14.22
N TYR A 89 2.79 -12.12 14.16
CA TYR A 89 2.50 -11.27 15.31
C TYR A 89 1.79 -12.06 16.42
N SER A 90 2.17 -11.79 17.67
CA SER A 90 1.71 -12.55 18.85
C SER A 90 0.19 -12.62 18.95
N ASN A 91 -0.52 -11.51 18.73
CA ASN A 91 -1.97 -11.49 18.85
C ASN A 91 -2.68 -12.21 17.71
N THR A 92 -2.05 -12.31 16.52
CA THR A 92 -2.53 -13.17 15.43
C THR A 92 -2.53 -14.63 15.88
N ILE A 93 -1.40 -15.10 16.42
CA ILE A 93 -1.23 -16.48 16.90
C ILE A 93 -2.19 -16.76 18.07
N ALA A 94 -2.27 -15.83 19.03
CA ALA A 94 -3.14 -15.97 20.20
C ALA A 94 -4.64 -15.98 19.81
N THR A 95 -5.03 -15.25 18.77
CA THR A 95 -6.40 -15.28 18.23
C THR A 95 -6.72 -16.65 17.66
N LEU A 96 -5.84 -17.20 16.81
CA LEU A 96 -6.01 -18.54 16.23
C LEU A 96 -6.06 -19.64 17.31
N ALA A 97 -5.27 -19.50 18.37
CA ALA A 97 -5.26 -20.43 19.49
C ALA A 97 -6.58 -20.44 20.31
N CYS A 98 -7.38 -19.38 20.26
CA CYS A 98 -8.68 -19.32 20.96
C CYS A 98 -9.76 -20.17 20.27
N ILE A 99 -9.69 -20.33 18.94
CA ILE A 99 -10.71 -21.01 18.12
C ILE A 99 -10.99 -22.45 18.57
N PRO A 100 -9.99 -23.35 18.73
CA PRO A 100 -10.27 -24.73 19.14
C PRO A 100 -10.91 -24.80 20.53
N VAL A 101 -10.55 -23.89 21.44
CA VAL A 101 -11.14 -23.81 22.79
C VAL A 101 -12.61 -23.44 22.69
N ILE A 102 -12.96 -22.41 21.91
CA ILE A 102 -14.36 -21.99 21.70
C ILE A 102 -15.17 -23.14 21.11
N GLN A 103 -14.66 -23.81 20.07
CA GLN A 103 -15.36 -24.93 19.43
C GLN A 103 -15.56 -26.12 20.39
N GLN A 104 -14.59 -26.42 21.24
CA GLN A 104 -14.72 -27.47 22.25
C GLN A 104 -15.81 -27.15 23.28
N GLN A 105 -15.85 -25.92 23.78
CA GLN A 105 -16.85 -25.46 24.75
C GLN A 105 -18.26 -25.45 24.12
N ASP A 106 -18.40 -25.01 22.87
CA ASP A 106 -19.66 -25.04 22.13
C ASP A 106 -20.20 -26.48 21.98
N ARG A 107 -19.33 -27.42 21.58
CA ARG A 107 -19.69 -28.85 21.50
C ARG A 107 -20.10 -29.42 22.86
N SER A 108 -19.41 -29.03 23.95
CA SER A 108 -19.77 -29.43 25.32
C SER A 108 -21.19 -28.98 25.67
N ILE A 109 -21.52 -27.71 25.43
CA ILE A 109 -22.87 -27.18 25.71
C ILE A 109 -23.91 -27.90 24.85
N LYS A 110 -23.68 -28.03 23.54
CA LYS A 110 -24.62 -28.72 22.64
C LYS A 110 -24.88 -30.16 23.07
N LYS A 111 -23.84 -30.90 23.48
CA LYS A 111 -23.96 -32.26 24.03
C LYS A 111 -24.76 -32.28 25.33
N LEU A 112 -24.52 -31.33 26.24
CA LEU A 112 -25.28 -31.22 27.47
C LEU A 112 -26.78 -31.02 27.21
N LEU A 113 -27.12 -30.15 26.25
CA LEU A 113 -28.52 -29.87 25.89
C LEU A 113 -29.22 -31.03 25.19
N SER A 114 -28.48 -31.89 24.47
CA SER A 114 -29.05 -33.06 23.79
C SER A 114 -29.19 -34.28 24.70
N THR A 115 -28.27 -34.48 25.63
CA THR A 115 -28.22 -35.68 26.49
C THR A 115 -29.00 -35.54 27.79
N ASN A 116 -29.14 -34.34 28.34
CA ASN A 116 -29.84 -34.14 29.61
C ASN A 116 -31.27 -33.61 29.43
N ASN A 117 -32.21 -34.28 30.11
CA ASN A 117 -33.60 -33.84 30.28
C ASN A 117 -33.76 -32.87 31.48
N THR A 118 -32.70 -32.15 31.83
CA THR A 118 -32.70 -31.14 32.92
C THR A 118 -33.14 -29.76 32.45
N PHE A 119 -33.13 -29.51 31.15
CA PHE A 119 -33.54 -28.25 30.54
C PHE A 119 -34.86 -28.43 29.80
N ILE A 120 -35.75 -27.45 29.92
CA ILE A 120 -36.99 -27.41 29.13
C ILE A 120 -36.71 -26.91 27.71
N SER A 121 -37.65 -27.13 26.80
CA SER A 121 -37.48 -26.80 25.38
C SER A 121 -37.16 -25.32 25.15
N GLU A 122 -37.85 -24.42 25.85
CA GLU A 122 -37.69 -22.97 25.74
C GLU A 122 -36.29 -22.51 26.16
N GLU A 123 -35.74 -23.09 27.24
CA GLU A 123 -34.39 -22.82 27.72
C GLU A 123 -33.34 -23.30 26.71
N LYS A 124 -33.54 -24.51 26.15
CA LYS A 124 -32.64 -25.06 25.12
C LYS A 124 -32.61 -24.13 23.90
N GLU A 125 -33.77 -23.63 23.45
CA GLU A 125 -33.84 -22.70 22.32
C GLU A 125 -33.20 -21.34 22.62
N LEU A 126 -33.35 -20.81 23.83
CA LEU A 126 -32.67 -19.59 24.24
C LEU A 126 -31.14 -19.76 24.21
N ILE A 127 -30.62 -20.86 24.77
CA ILE A 127 -29.18 -21.13 24.79
C ILE A 127 -28.66 -21.34 23.36
N ARG A 128 -29.40 -22.07 22.50
CA ARG A 128 -29.04 -22.25 21.08
C ARG A 128 -28.92 -20.93 20.34
N ARG A 129 -29.89 -20.03 20.50
CA ARG A 129 -29.85 -18.70 19.88
C ARG A 129 -28.65 -17.87 20.34
N GLN A 130 -28.33 -17.91 21.64
CA GLN A 130 -27.15 -17.22 22.18
C GLN A 130 -25.84 -17.78 21.59
N LEU A 131 -25.72 -19.12 21.47
CA LEU A 131 -24.57 -19.77 20.86
C LEU A 131 -24.44 -19.40 19.37
N GLN A 132 -25.54 -19.43 18.62
CA GLN A 132 -25.57 -19.04 17.22
C GLN A 132 -25.13 -17.60 17.00
N ASN A 133 -25.65 -16.67 17.81
CA ASN A 133 -25.25 -15.26 17.73
C ASN A 133 -23.75 -15.07 18.00
N MET A 134 -23.21 -15.73 19.02
CA MET A 134 -21.77 -15.68 19.30
C MET A 134 -20.93 -16.33 18.19
N GLN A 135 -21.40 -17.42 17.59
CA GLN A 135 -20.75 -18.06 16.44
C GLN A 135 -20.72 -17.17 15.21
N GLN A 136 -21.80 -16.44 14.94
CA GLN A 136 -21.84 -15.47 13.85
C GLN A 136 -20.82 -14.35 14.08
N GLN A 137 -20.80 -13.76 15.28
CA GLN A 137 -19.83 -12.72 15.61
C GLN A 137 -18.37 -13.22 15.53
N LEU A 138 -18.12 -14.49 15.90
CA LEU A 138 -16.80 -15.10 15.75
C LEU A 138 -16.42 -15.26 14.27
N LEU A 139 -17.37 -15.63 13.41
CA LEU A 139 -17.15 -15.74 11.97
C LEU A 139 -16.84 -14.37 11.36
N ASP A 140 -17.54 -13.33 11.80
CA ASP A 140 -17.27 -11.95 11.38
C ASP A 140 -15.85 -11.51 11.79
N ASP A 141 -15.42 -11.79 13.03
CA ASP A 141 -14.05 -11.53 13.49
C ASP A 141 -13.01 -12.28 12.64
N MET A 142 -13.28 -13.55 12.29
CA MET A 142 -12.36 -14.37 11.49
C MET A 142 -12.27 -13.89 10.05
N THR A 143 -13.37 -13.38 9.50
CA THR A 143 -13.40 -12.76 8.17
C THR A 143 -12.57 -11.48 8.17
N LEU A 144 -12.75 -10.62 9.18
CA LEU A 144 -11.93 -9.42 9.36
C LEU A 144 -10.45 -9.76 9.54
N LEU A 145 -10.12 -10.82 10.29
CA LEU A 145 -8.74 -11.27 10.44
C LEU A 145 -8.16 -11.74 9.11
N SER A 146 -8.92 -12.49 8.33
CA SER A 146 -8.54 -12.91 6.98
C SER A 146 -8.26 -11.72 6.08
N ASP A 147 -9.15 -10.72 6.05
CA ASP A 147 -9.00 -9.52 5.21
C ASP A 147 -7.75 -8.72 5.60
N VAL A 148 -7.43 -8.63 6.89
CA VAL A 148 -6.22 -7.94 7.39
C VAL A 148 -4.94 -8.69 7.06
N LEU A 149 -4.99 -10.03 6.96
CA LEU A 149 -3.84 -10.89 6.65
C LEU A 149 -3.66 -11.19 5.17
N THR A 150 -4.61 -10.78 4.32
CA THR A 150 -4.61 -11.02 2.88
C THR A 150 -4.12 -9.79 2.12
N ASP A 151 -3.20 -10.02 1.18
CA ASP A 151 -2.68 -8.97 0.30
C ASP A 151 -3.78 -8.39 -0.58
N HIS A 152 -3.65 -7.12 -0.95
CA HIS A 152 -4.52 -6.38 -1.87
C HIS A 152 -6.01 -6.32 -1.48
N THR A 153 -6.38 -6.78 -0.28
CA THR A 153 -7.77 -6.75 0.20
C THR A 153 -8.09 -5.41 0.85
N LEU A 154 -7.13 -4.84 1.58
CA LEU A 154 -7.26 -3.57 2.29
C LEU A 154 -6.03 -2.70 2.02
N GLN A 155 -6.23 -1.40 1.83
CA GLN A 155 -5.17 -0.39 1.79
C GLN A 155 -4.99 0.22 3.18
N MET A 156 -4.01 -0.25 3.94
CA MET A 156 -3.71 0.28 5.28
C MET A 156 -2.24 0.06 5.64
N SER A 157 -1.70 0.90 6.53
CA SER A 157 -0.32 0.75 6.99
C SER A 157 -0.17 -0.45 7.93
N ASP A 158 1.05 -0.97 8.06
CA ASP A 158 1.35 -2.06 9.00
C ASP A 158 0.94 -1.74 10.44
N ALA A 159 1.10 -0.47 10.88
CA ALA A 159 0.65 -0.03 12.20
C ALA A 159 -0.87 -0.14 12.35
N GLN A 160 -1.64 0.25 11.33
CA GLN A 160 -3.10 0.11 11.31
C GLN A 160 -3.52 -1.36 11.28
N ARG A 161 -2.79 -2.23 10.55
CA ARG A 161 -3.02 -3.69 10.56
C ARG A 161 -2.85 -4.25 11.97
N LEU A 162 -1.76 -3.91 12.66
CA LEU A 162 -1.50 -4.37 14.03
C LEU A 162 -2.58 -3.92 15.00
N GLU A 163 -2.98 -2.64 14.97
CA GLU A 163 -4.07 -2.13 15.81
C GLU A 163 -5.39 -2.86 15.56
N ARG A 164 -5.67 -3.20 14.29
CA ARG A 164 -6.89 -3.95 13.94
C ARG A 164 -6.82 -5.39 14.43
N ILE A 165 -5.65 -6.04 14.33
CA ILE A 165 -5.43 -7.37 14.90
C ILE A 165 -5.60 -7.35 16.42
N ASP A 166 -5.11 -6.32 17.11
CA ASP A 166 -5.29 -6.18 18.57
C ASP A 166 -6.77 -6.11 18.95
N LYS A 167 -7.56 -5.32 18.20
CA LYS A 167 -9.02 -5.24 18.41
C LYS A 167 -9.72 -6.57 18.15
N ILE A 168 -9.34 -7.28 17.09
CA ILE A 168 -9.88 -8.62 16.79
C ILE A 168 -9.52 -9.60 17.91
N TYR A 169 -8.27 -9.58 18.37
CA TYR A 169 -7.82 -10.43 19.47
C TYR A 169 -8.65 -10.21 20.74
N LEU A 170 -8.88 -8.95 21.12
CA LEU A 170 -9.72 -8.62 22.28
C LEU A 170 -11.16 -9.14 22.09
N SER A 171 -11.74 -8.93 20.91
CA SER A 171 -13.09 -9.40 20.55
C SER A 171 -13.23 -10.93 20.66
N VAL A 172 -12.24 -11.69 20.17
CA VAL A 172 -12.24 -13.16 20.20
C VAL A 172 -11.95 -13.70 21.61
N SER A 173 -11.04 -13.05 22.34
CA SER A 173 -10.72 -13.41 23.73
C SER A 173 -11.93 -13.25 24.65
N GLN A 174 -12.71 -12.16 24.48
CA GLN A 174 -13.97 -11.95 25.19
C GLN A 174 -15.00 -13.06 24.88
N LYS A 175 -15.12 -13.49 23.63
CA LYS A 175 -16.00 -14.62 23.26
C LYS A 175 -15.57 -15.93 23.88
N LYS A 176 -14.26 -16.20 23.94
CA LYS A 176 -13.71 -17.37 24.65
C LYS A 176 -14.07 -17.33 26.14
N GLN A 177 -13.92 -16.18 26.79
CA GLN A 177 -14.30 -16.03 28.20
C GLN A 177 -15.81 -16.22 28.40
N TRP A 178 -16.62 -15.62 27.54
CA TRP A 178 -18.08 -15.75 27.57
C TRP A 178 -18.50 -17.22 27.46
N ILE A 179 -18.03 -17.96 26.44
CA ILE A 179 -18.48 -19.34 26.24
C ILE A 179 -18.00 -20.27 27.36
N THR A 180 -16.80 -20.04 27.91
CA THR A 180 -16.28 -20.78 29.06
C THR A 180 -17.18 -20.58 30.29
N THR A 181 -17.57 -19.33 30.54
CA THR A 181 -18.48 -18.96 31.63
C THR A 181 -19.86 -19.60 31.43
N ARG A 182 -20.40 -19.53 30.21
CA ARG A 182 -21.70 -20.13 29.86
C ARG A 182 -21.68 -21.65 30.00
N ASN A 183 -20.63 -22.32 29.55
CA ASN A 183 -20.52 -23.78 29.72
C ASN A 183 -20.53 -24.16 31.21
N THR A 184 -19.75 -23.44 32.03
CA THR A 184 -19.71 -23.65 33.48
C THR A 184 -21.09 -23.45 34.12
N GLN A 185 -21.80 -22.38 33.75
CA GLN A 185 -23.17 -22.11 34.24
C GLN A 185 -24.15 -23.22 33.86
N CYS A 186 -24.13 -23.67 32.59
CA CYS A 186 -25.00 -24.74 32.13
C CYS A 186 -24.71 -26.06 32.85
N GLN A 187 -23.43 -26.41 33.04
CA GLN A 187 -23.03 -27.62 33.75
C GLN A 187 -23.49 -27.57 35.22
N LEU A 188 -23.24 -26.46 35.92
CA LEU A 188 -23.65 -26.29 37.31
C LEU A 188 -25.18 -26.39 37.48
N LEU A 189 -25.93 -25.69 36.63
CA LEU A 189 -27.40 -25.72 36.68
C LEU A 189 -27.94 -27.13 36.40
N SER A 190 -27.36 -27.85 35.44
CA SER A 190 -27.74 -29.24 35.15
C SER A 190 -27.47 -30.15 36.35
N GLN A 191 -26.31 -30.03 36.99
CA GLN A 191 -25.95 -30.79 38.19
C GLN A 191 -26.90 -30.50 39.36
N GLN A 192 -27.19 -29.22 39.62
CA GLN A 192 -28.14 -28.82 40.67
C GLN A 192 -29.52 -29.43 40.44
N ARG A 193 -30.05 -29.35 39.21
CA ARG A 193 -31.36 -29.92 38.87
C ARG A 193 -31.40 -31.45 38.96
N MET A 194 -30.32 -32.14 38.57
CA MET A 194 -30.23 -33.59 38.76
C MET A 194 -30.23 -33.96 40.24
N LYS A 195 -29.45 -33.24 41.06
CA LYS A 195 -29.41 -33.45 42.51
C LYS A 195 -30.81 -33.27 43.14
N SER A 196 -31.48 -32.16 42.87
CA SER A 196 -32.84 -31.92 43.39
C SER A 196 -33.84 -32.98 42.93
N ARG A 197 -33.79 -33.41 41.66
CA ARG A 197 -34.66 -34.49 41.15
C ARG A 197 -34.40 -35.82 41.86
N ASN A 198 -33.14 -36.15 42.13
CA ASN A 198 -32.78 -37.38 42.84
C ASN A 198 -33.22 -37.32 44.31
N GLU A 199 -33.06 -36.17 44.97
CA GLU A 199 -33.55 -35.96 46.35
C GLU A 199 -35.07 -36.11 46.44
N HIS A 200 -35.82 -35.54 45.49
CA HIS A 200 -37.28 -35.68 45.44
C HIS A 200 -37.69 -37.14 45.24
N ARG A 201 -37.05 -37.87 44.32
CA ARG A 201 -37.31 -39.31 44.13
C ARG A 201 -36.98 -40.13 45.36
N ALA A 202 -35.89 -39.83 46.07
CA ALA A 202 -35.52 -40.52 47.29
C ALA A 202 -36.58 -40.31 48.39
N LEU A 203 -37.10 -39.09 48.54
CA LEU A 203 -38.19 -38.79 49.46
C LEU A 203 -39.48 -39.53 49.07
N GLU A 204 -39.87 -39.51 47.79
CA GLU A 204 -41.04 -40.26 47.29
C GLU A 204 -40.93 -41.75 47.62
N THR A 205 -39.76 -42.36 47.39
CA THR A 205 -39.53 -43.77 47.74
C THR A 205 -39.65 -44.01 49.24
N LEU A 206 -39.13 -43.10 50.08
CA LEU A 206 -39.18 -43.23 51.53
C LEU A 206 -40.62 -43.13 52.07
N TYR A 207 -41.42 -42.20 51.53
CA TYR A 207 -42.83 -42.07 51.92
C TYR A 207 -43.71 -43.19 51.37
N SER A 208 -43.36 -43.80 50.23
CA SER A 208 -44.10 -44.95 49.66
C SER A 208 -43.87 -46.28 50.39
N LEU A 209 -42.91 -46.33 51.32
CA LEU A 209 -42.55 -47.50 52.13
C LEU A 209 -43.15 -47.44 53.56
N GLN A 210 -43.89 -46.37 53.89
CA GLN A 210 -44.68 -46.23 55.12
C GLN A 210 -46.17 -46.45 54.81
#